data_AF-A0A961I461-F1
#
_entry.id   AF-A0A961I461-F1
#
_cell.length_a   1.000
_cell.length_b   1.000
_cell.length_c   1.000
_cell.angle_alpha   90.00
_cell.angle_beta   90.00
_cell.angle_gamma   90.00
#
_symmetry.space_group_name_H-M   'P 1'
#
loop_
_entity.id
_entity.type
_entity.pdbx_description
1 polymer ?
#
loop_
_entity_poly.entity_id
_entity_poly.type
_entity_poly.pdbx_seq_one_letter_code
_entity_poly.pdbx_strand_id
1 'polypeptide(L)'
;MKYKSQKIAYIFFATCLALLFLQIVYGFIMGFARIGYDVLHYWIPYNVARTTHTNLLIVWLLTGFMGAAYFIIPDESGRDIYSPRLAWIQYSSWVTVGVVAVLGFHFQWWEGRKFLEIPRPLDYLVVVNVLMFLFNIAMTIWKGKRMSTT
;
A
#
# COMPACT_ATOMS: atom_id res chain seq x y z
N MET A 1 -9.37 12.54 -18.14
CA MET A 1 -8.23 13.01 -17.32
C MET A 1 -7.85 14.39 -17.81
N LYS A 2 -7.95 15.41 -16.95
CA LYS A 2 -7.54 16.80 -17.29
C LYS A 2 -6.01 16.95 -17.26
N TYR A 3 -5.34 16.18 -16.40
CA TYR A 3 -3.89 16.23 -16.18
C TYR A 3 -3.23 14.91 -16.57
N LYS A 4 -2.04 14.96 -17.16
CA LYS A 4 -1.32 13.74 -17.57
C LYS A 4 -0.85 12.93 -16.35
N SER A 5 -0.55 13.60 -15.24
CA SER A 5 -0.10 12.95 -14.01
C SER A 5 -1.18 12.09 -13.33
N GLN A 6 -2.47 12.31 -13.62
CA GLN A 6 -3.57 11.49 -13.07
C GLN A 6 -3.48 10.02 -13.48
N LYS A 7 -2.76 9.71 -14.57
CA LYS A 7 -2.53 8.32 -15.00
C LYS A 7 -1.82 7.48 -13.95
N ILE A 8 -1.01 8.10 -13.08
CA ILE A 8 -0.26 7.41 -12.04
C ILE A 8 -1.22 6.76 -11.02
N ALA A 9 -2.34 7.42 -10.71
CA ALA A 9 -3.34 6.90 -9.79
C ALA A 9 -3.90 5.53 -10.20
N TYR A 10 -4.02 5.26 -11.50
CA TYR A 10 -4.54 3.96 -11.99
C TYR A 10 -3.69 2.79 -11.51
N ILE A 11 -2.37 2.96 -11.46
CA ILE A 11 -1.46 1.88 -11.08
C ILE A 11 -1.54 1.65 -9.57
N PHE A 12 -1.69 2.72 -8.78
CA PHE A 12 -1.99 2.58 -7.35
C PHE A 12 -3.32 1.85 -7.13
N PHE A 13 -4.38 2.17 -7.89
CA PHE A 13 -5.65 1.48 -7.79
C PHE A 13 -5.59 0.02 -8.26
N ALA A 14 -4.87 -0.28 -9.34
CA ALA A 14 -4.66 -1.65 -9.80
C ALA A 14 -3.95 -2.49 -8.73
N THR A 15 -2.89 -1.95 -8.12
CA THR A 15 -2.17 -2.63 -7.03
C THR A 15 -3.01 -2.76 -5.78
N CYS A 16 -3.81 -1.75 -5.43
CA CYS A 16 -4.79 -1.80 -4.34
C CYS A 16 -5.77 -2.97 -4.53
N LEU A 17 -6.37 -3.11 -5.72
CA LEU A 17 -7.27 -4.22 -6.03
C LEU A 17 -6.56 -5.58 -5.99
N ALA A 18 -5.33 -5.66 -6.50
CA ALA A 18 -4.53 -6.89 -6.43
C ALA A 18 -4.22 -7.31 -4.99
N LEU A 19 -3.86 -6.36 -4.12
CA LEU A 19 -3.59 -6.61 -2.71
C LEU A 19 -4.88 -6.96 -1.93
N LEU A 20 -6.01 -6.34 -2.27
CA LEU A 20 -7.32 -6.70 -1.71
C LEU A 20 -7.70 -8.14 -2.09
N PHE A 21 -7.52 -8.51 -3.36
CA PHE A 21 -7.75 -9.87 -3.81
C PHE A 21 -6.87 -10.86 -3.02
N LEU A 22 -5.58 -10.55 -2.87
CA LEU A 22 -4.67 -11.37 -2.06
C LEU A 22 -5.13 -11.48 -0.61
N GLN A 23 -5.60 -10.38 0.00
CA GLN A 23 -6.14 -10.40 1.37
C GLN A 23 -7.32 -11.36 1.50
N ILE A 24 -8.25 -11.32 0.54
CA ILE A 24 -9.44 -12.18 0.52
C ILE A 24 -9.02 -13.66 0.45
N VAL A 25 -8.03 -13.99 -0.39
CA VAL A 25 -7.49 -15.36 -0.48
C VAL A 25 -6.96 -15.84 0.88
N TYR A 26 -6.14 -15.04 1.58
CA TYR A 26 -5.70 -15.40 2.94
C TYR A 26 -6.85 -15.49 3.95
N GLY A 27 -7.90 -14.68 3.77
CA GLY A 27 -9.12 -14.75 4.57
C GLY A 27 -9.83 -16.10 4.42
N PHE A 28 -9.97 -16.59 3.18
CA PHE A 28 -10.52 -17.91 2.91
C PHE A 28 -9.64 -19.04 3.44
N ILE A 29 -8.32 -18.98 3.28
CA ILE A 29 -7.38 -19.97 3.84
C ILE A 29 -7.60 -20.12 5.35
N MET A 30 -7.67 -19.00 6.08
CA MET A 30 -7.97 -19.02 7.52
C MET A 30 -9.37 -19.54 7.84
N GLY A 31 -10.37 -19.21 7.03
CA GLY A 31 -11.74 -19.68 7.18
C GLY A 31 -11.84 -21.21 7.07
N PHE A 32 -11.20 -21.79 6.05
CA PHE A 32 -11.15 -23.25 5.87
C PHE A 32 -10.37 -23.95 6.98
N ALA A 33 -9.22 -23.39 7.39
CA ALA A 33 -8.45 -23.91 8.52
C ALA A 33 -9.29 -23.94 9.82
N ARG A 34 -10.18 -22.95 10.03
CA ARG A 34 -11.05 -22.89 11.22
C ARG A 34 -12.14 -23.98 11.24
N ILE A 35 -12.58 -24.45 10.08
CA ILE A 35 -13.59 -25.50 9.92
C ILE A 35 -12.94 -26.91 9.94
N GLY A 36 -11.62 -26.99 10.12
CA GLY A 36 -10.87 -28.25 10.18
C GLY A 36 -10.27 -28.69 8.83
N TYR A 37 -10.42 -27.90 7.77
CA TYR A 37 -9.79 -28.12 6.46
C TYR A 37 -8.45 -27.38 6.39
N ASP A 38 -7.43 -27.93 7.06
CA ASP A 38 -6.08 -27.34 7.12
C ASP A 38 -5.07 -28.10 6.25
N VAL A 39 -5.29 -28.08 4.93
CA VAL A 39 -4.44 -28.75 3.92
C VAL A 39 -3.11 -28.00 3.73
N LEU A 40 -3.09 -26.69 3.98
CA LEU A 40 -1.95 -25.81 3.73
C LEU A 40 -1.07 -25.58 4.96
N HIS A 41 -1.35 -26.22 6.10
CA HIS A 41 -0.65 -25.98 7.37
C HIS A 41 0.87 -26.01 7.27
N TYR A 42 1.42 -26.95 6.50
CA TYR A 42 2.87 -27.13 6.33
C TYR A 42 3.55 -25.91 5.67
N TRP A 43 2.85 -25.20 4.79
CA TRP A 43 3.37 -24.07 4.04
C TRP A 43 2.92 -22.72 4.61
N ILE A 44 1.67 -22.64 5.05
CA ILE A 44 1.03 -21.42 5.56
C ILE A 44 0.30 -21.76 6.86
N PRO A 45 1.02 -21.78 8.00
CA PRO A 45 0.37 -21.98 9.28
C PRO A 45 -0.56 -20.80 9.61
N TYR A 46 -1.55 -21.05 10.47
CA TYR A 46 -2.63 -20.10 10.75
C TYR A 46 -2.14 -18.72 11.24
N ASN A 47 -1.05 -18.69 12.01
CA ASN A 47 -0.41 -17.44 12.45
C ASN A 47 0.15 -16.65 11.25
N VAL A 48 0.79 -17.30 10.27
CA VAL A 48 1.29 -16.65 9.04
C VAL A 48 0.14 -16.11 8.22
N ALA A 49 -0.91 -16.91 8.03
CA ALA A 49 -2.09 -16.48 7.29
C ALA A 49 -2.75 -15.25 7.95
N ARG A 50 -2.87 -15.26 9.28
CA ARG A 50 -3.45 -14.15 10.04
C ARG A 50 -2.63 -12.87 9.93
N THR A 51 -1.32 -12.96 10.17
CA THR A 51 -0.42 -11.81 10.08
C THR A 51 -0.40 -11.22 8.68
N THR A 52 -0.36 -12.08 7.65
CA THR A 52 -0.39 -11.63 6.25
C THR A 52 -1.72 -10.94 5.92
N HIS A 53 -2.85 -11.51 6.34
CA HIS A 53 -4.17 -10.95 6.10
C HIS A 53 -4.36 -9.56 6.74
N THR A 54 -3.99 -9.39 8.01
CA THR A 54 -4.18 -8.10 8.71
C THR A 54 -3.22 -7.02 8.22
N ASN A 55 -1.99 -7.38 7.84
CA ASN A 55 -1.06 -6.40 7.26
C ASN A 55 -1.48 -6.00 5.84
N LEU A 56 -1.94 -6.95 5.01
CA LEU A 56 -2.48 -6.64 3.69
C LEU A 56 -3.62 -5.63 3.77
N LEU A 57 -4.52 -5.77 4.76
CA LEU A 57 -5.62 -4.82 5.00
C LEU A 57 -5.12 -3.37 5.06
N ILE A 58 -4.07 -3.12 5.85
CA ILE A 58 -3.49 -1.78 6.02
C ILE A 58 -2.83 -1.31 4.72
N VAL A 59 -2.02 -2.17 4.11
CA VAL A 59 -1.21 -1.80 2.94
C VAL A 59 -2.09 -1.46 1.74
N TRP A 60 -3.13 -2.24 1.43
CA TRP A 60 -3.98 -1.93 0.28
C TRP A 60 -4.81 -0.66 0.51
N LEU A 61 -5.31 -0.44 1.73
CA LEU A 61 -6.04 0.79 2.09
C LEU A 61 -5.17 2.03 1.89
N LEU A 62 -3.93 2.01 2.41
CA LEU A 62 -2.96 3.10 2.22
C LEU A 62 -2.63 3.31 0.74
N THR A 63 -2.47 2.22 -0.03
CA THR A 63 -2.26 2.30 -1.48
C THR A 63 -3.45 2.98 -2.17
N GLY A 64 -4.67 2.65 -1.77
CA GLY A 64 -5.90 3.28 -2.25
C GLY A 64 -5.97 4.77 -1.91
N PHE A 65 -5.61 5.18 -0.68
CA PHE A 65 -5.56 6.59 -0.29
C PHE A 65 -4.51 7.37 -1.07
N MET A 66 -3.32 6.80 -1.27
CA MET A 66 -2.28 7.43 -2.10
C MET A 66 -2.73 7.57 -3.56
N GLY A 67 -3.37 6.54 -4.12
CA GLY A 67 -3.96 6.58 -5.46
C GLY A 67 -5.04 7.66 -5.60
N ALA A 68 -5.95 7.75 -4.64
CA ALA A 68 -6.99 8.78 -4.60
C ALA A 68 -6.39 10.20 -4.52
N ALA A 69 -5.39 10.41 -3.68
CA ALA A 69 -4.69 11.69 -3.59
C ALA A 69 -4.02 12.07 -4.92
N TYR A 70 -3.36 11.12 -5.59
CA TYR A 70 -2.75 11.35 -6.91
C TYR A 70 -3.75 11.63 -8.02
N PHE A 71 -5.02 11.26 -7.85
CA PHE A 71 -6.09 11.57 -8.78
C PHE A 71 -6.74 12.94 -8.50
N ILE A 72 -7.09 13.19 -7.23
CA ILE A 72 -7.86 14.36 -6.78
C ILE A 72 -6.98 15.62 -6.72
N ILE A 73 -5.78 15.54 -6.13
CA ILE A 73 -4.95 16.73 -5.86
C ILE A 73 -4.57 17.50 -7.13
N PRO A 74 -4.19 16.85 -8.26
CA PRO A 74 -3.96 17.58 -9.50
C PRO A 74 -5.19 18.33 -10.02
N ASP A 75 -6.38 17.75 -9.84
CA ASP A 75 -7.63 18.37 -10.28
C ASP A 75 -7.95 19.62 -9.45
N GLU A 76 -7.85 19.50 -8.12
CA GLU A 76 -8.09 20.59 -7.18
C GLU A 76 -7.05 21.71 -7.26
N SER A 77 -5.77 21.34 -7.42
CA SER A 77 -4.66 22.32 -7.46
C SER A 77 -4.58 23.06 -8.80
N GLY A 78 -5.33 22.62 -9.81
CA GLY A 78 -5.32 23.19 -11.15
C GLY A 78 -3.99 22.99 -11.88
N ARG A 79 -3.24 21.92 -11.56
CA ARG A 79 -1.91 21.64 -12.12
C ARG A 79 -1.54 20.16 -12.06
N ASP A 80 -0.60 19.73 -12.89
CA ASP A 80 0.05 18.44 -12.72
C ASP A 80 0.83 18.35 -11.39
N ILE A 81 1.00 17.12 -10.91
CA ILE A 81 1.78 16.79 -9.71
C ILE A 81 3.20 17.39 -9.78
N TYR A 82 3.75 17.80 -8.64
CA TYR A 82 5.07 18.45 -8.56
C TYR A 82 6.18 17.63 -9.24
N SER A 83 6.26 16.33 -8.95
CA SER A 83 7.20 15.43 -9.61
C SER A 83 6.58 14.06 -9.91
N PRO A 84 6.25 13.78 -11.19
CA PRO A 84 5.78 12.46 -11.62
C PRO A 84 6.82 11.35 -11.36
N ARG A 85 8.11 11.66 -11.50
CA ARG A 85 9.20 10.70 -11.24
C ARG A 85 9.24 10.27 -9.77
N LEU A 86 8.98 11.21 -8.86
CA LEU A 86 8.96 10.93 -7.42
C LEU A 86 7.79 10.01 -7.06
N ALA A 87 6.61 10.23 -7.68
CA ALA A 87 5.46 9.35 -7.49
C ALA A 87 5.72 7.91 -8.00
N TRP A 88 6.47 7.75 -9.09
CA TRP A 88 6.89 6.44 -9.58
C TRP A 88 7.90 5.75 -8.67
N ILE A 89 8.90 6.47 -8.16
CA ILE A 89 9.85 5.93 -7.17
C ILE A 89 9.12 5.52 -5.89
N GLN A 90 8.19 6.36 -5.44
CA GLN A 90 7.33 6.04 -4.31
C GLN A 90 6.52 4.76 -4.58
N TYR A 91 5.89 4.65 -5.75
CA TYR A 91 5.14 3.44 -6.12
C TYR A 91 6.02 2.20 -6.10
N SER A 92 7.18 2.24 -6.78
CA SER A 92 8.09 1.10 -6.85
C SER A 92 8.59 0.68 -5.47
N SER A 93 9.03 1.63 -4.64
CA SER A 93 9.49 1.31 -3.29
C SER A 93 8.36 0.75 -2.40
N TRP A 94 7.13 1.26 -2.53
CA TRP A 94 5.97 0.76 -1.80
C TRP A 94 5.65 -0.69 -2.16
N VAL A 95 5.63 -1.03 -3.45
CA VAL A 95 5.39 -2.39 -3.93
C VAL A 95 6.50 -3.33 -3.49
N THR A 96 7.77 -2.91 -3.60
CA THR A 96 8.91 -3.72 -3.15
C THR A 96 8.81 -4.03 -1.67
N VAL A 97 8.50 -3.04 -0.82
CA VAL A 97 8.31 -3.24 0.62
C VAL A 97 7.16 -4.22 0.90
N GLY A 98 6.03 -4.07 0.20
CA GLY A 98 4.89 -4.98 0.34
C GLY A 98 5.23 -6.44 0.00
N VAL A 99 5.93 -6.67 -1.13
CA VAL A 99 6.36 -8.01 -1.54
C VAL A 99 7.35 -8.60 -0.55
N VAL A 100 8.35 -7.81 -0.13
CA VAL A 100 9.37 -8.28 0.84
C VAL A 100 8.73 -8.59 2.20
N ALA A 101 7.74 -7.80 2.64
CA ALA A 101 7.02 -8.07 3.89
C ALA A 101 6.25 -9.39 3.83
N VAL A 102 5.49 -9.64 2.75
CA VAL A 102 4.76 -10.91 2.57
C VAL A 102 5.71 -12.10 2.54
N LEU A 103 6.84 -11.99 1.82
CA LEU A 103 7.86 -13.04 1.82
C LEU A 103 8.48 -13.23 3.22
N GLY A 104 8.82 -12.14 3.90
CA GLY A 104 9.37 -12.16 5.27
C GLY A 104 8.48 -12.93 6.23
N PHE A 105 7.16 -12.73 6.15
CA PHE A 105 6.19 -13.46 6.98
C PHE A 105 6.25 -14.99 6.76
N HIS A 106 6.46 -15.44 5.53
CA HIS A 106 6.58 -16.87 5.23
C HIS A 106 7.91 -17.45 5.75
N PHE A 107 8.99 -16.66 5.76
CA PHE A 107 10.29 -17.05 6.32
C PHE A 107 10.42 -16.81 7.83
N GLN A 108 9.31 -16.58 8.55
CA GLN A 108 9.29 -16.29 9.99
C GLN A 108 10.10 -15.03 10.39
N TRP A 109 10.30 -14.11 9.44
CA TRP A 109 10.95 -12.82 9.67
C TRP A 109 9.90 -11.74 9.92
N TRP A 110 9.51 -11.60 11.18
CA TRP A 110 8.47 -10.66 11.62
C TRP A 110 8.62 -10.27 13.09
N GLU A 111 7.94 -9.19 13.48
CA GLU A 111 7.79 -8.80 14.88
C GLU A 111 6.46 -9.32 15.47
N GLY A 112 6.44 -9.60 16.77
CA GLY A 112 5.25 -10.13 17.46
C GLY A 112 4.20 -9.08 17.85
N ARG A 113 4.27 -7.87 17.30
CA ARG A 113 3.40 -6.74 17.68
C ARG A 113 2.24 -6.64 16.70
N LYS A 114 1.00 -6.70 17.21
CA LYS A 114 -0.22 -6.61 16.39
C LYS A 114 -0.17 -5.36 15.49
N PHE A 115 -0.34 -5.55 14.17
CA PHE A 115 -0.30 -4.53 13.11
C PHE A 115 1.08 -3.89 12.81
N LEU A 116 2.11 -4.31 13.52
CA LEU A 116 3.51 -3.91 13.34
C LEU A 116 4.37 -5.18 13.27
N GLU A 117 3.90 -6.16 12.50
CA GLU A 117 4.62 -7.43 12.33
C GLU A 117 5.72 -7.33 11.26
N ILE A 118 5.76 -6.22 10.52
CA ILE A 118 6.78 -5.96 9.49
C ILE A 118 8.16 -5.83 10.16
N PRO A 119 9.23 -6.41 9.58
CA PRO A 119 10.60 -6.18 10.03
C PRO A 119 10.96 -4.69 10.12
N ARG A 120 11.56 -4.23 11.22
CA ARG A 120 11.95 -2.80 11.41
C ARG A 120 12.68 -2.15 10.23
N PRO A 121 13.59 -2.83 9.50
CA PRO A 121 14.23 -2.21 8.34
C PRO A 121 13.24 -1.71 7.29
N LEU A 122 12.12 -2.42 7.11
CA LEU A 122 11.05 -2.04 6.19
C LEU A 122 10.21 -0.89 6.74
N ASP A 123 10.03 -0.78 8.06
CA ASP A 123 9.31 0.36 8.67
C ASP A 123 9.97 1.70 8.32
N TYR A 124 11.30 1.77 8.36
CA TYR A 124 12.03 2.98 7.96
C TYR A 124 11.78 3.33 6.49
N LEU A 125 11.72 2.32 5.61
CA LEU A 125 11.42 2.53 4.19
C LEU A 125 9.97 3.02 3.99
N VAL A 126 9.02 2.50 4.76
CA VAL A 126 7.62 2.98 4.77
C VAL A 126 7.56 4.44 5.19
N VAL A 127 8.25 4.84 6.26
CA VAL A 127 8.29 6.23 6.72
C VAL A 127 8.87 7.15 5.65
N VAL A 128 10.01 6.79 5.05
CA VAL A 128 10.62 7.56 3.96
C VAL A 128 9.67 7.68 2.77
N ASN A 129 8.96 6.60 2.42
CA ASN A 129 7.96 6.60 1.35
C ASN A 129 6.80 7.57 1.64
N VAL A 130 6.26 7.55 2.86
CA VAL A 130 5.17 8.44 3.28
C VAL A 130 5.64 9.90 3.31
N LEU A 131 6.85 10.19 3.77
CA LEU A 131 7.41 11.55 3.72
C LEU A 131 7.58 12.03 2.28
N MET A 132 8.04 11.16 1.38
CA MET A 132 8.17 11.46 -0.05
C MET A 132 6.80 11.75 -0.68
N PHE A 133 5.78 10.97 -0.33
CA PHE A 133 4.39 11.20 -0.74
C PHE A 133 3.88 12.56 -0.28
N LEU A 134 3.97 12.83 1.01
CA LEU A 134 3.51 14.08 1.64
C LEU A 134 4.21 15.28 1.02
N PHE A 135 5.53 15.20 0.80
CA PHE A 135 6.27 16.25 0.11
C PHE A 135 5.75 16.48 -1.32
N ASN A 136 5.53 15.43 -2.10
CA ASN A 136 5.07 15.55 -3.48
C ASN A 136 3.69 16.21 -3.56
N ILE A 137 2.76 15.81 -2.70
CA ILE A 137 1.41 16.39 -2.66
C ILE A 137 1.42 17.81 -2.08
N ALA A 138 2.17 18.08 -1.02
CA ALA A 138 2.24 19.39 -0.38
C ALA A 138 2.84 20.43 -1.33
N MET A 139 3.90 20.08 -2.05
CA MET A 139 4.48 20.95 -3.07
C MET A 139 3.52 21.18 -4.26
N THR A 140 2.68 20.20 -4.58
CA THR A 140 1.65 20.34 -5.61
C THR A 140 0.57 21.34 -5.18
N ILE A 141 0.10 21.24 -3.93
CA ILE A 141 -0.89 22.16 -3.36
C ILE A 141 -0.29 23.57 -3.22
N TRP A 142 0.91 23.69 -2.65
CA TRP A 142 1.53 24.99 -2.39
C TRP A 142 1.85 25.78 -3.66
N LYS A 143 2.19 25.09 -4.75
CA LYS A 143 2.38 25.70 -6.08
C LYS A 143 1.11 25.66 -6.93
N GLY A 144 -0.02 25.28 -6.36
CA GLY A 144 -1.32 25.25 -6.99
C GLY A 144 -1.87 26.66 -7.18
N LYS A 145 -2.69 26.86 -8.22
CA LYS A 145 -3.35 28.16 -8.46
C LYS A 145 -4.63 28.32 -7.62
N ARG A 146 -5.16 27.22 -7.09
CA ARG A 146 -6.36 27.16 -6.27
C ARG A 146 -6.05 26.35 -5.02
N MET A 147 -6.21 26.98 -3.85
CA MET A 147 -6.38 26.29 -2.57
C MET A 147 -7.86 26.37 -2.27
N SER A 148 -8.59 25.36 -2.74
CA SER A 148 -10.02 25.24 -2.51
C SER A 148 -10.23 24.32 -1.30
N THR A 149 -10.96 24.80 -0.30
CA THR A 149 -11.75 23.95 0.61
C THR A 149 -13.15 23.67 0.04
N THR A 150 -13.50 24.44 -1.00
CA THR A 150 -14.62 24.49 -1.96
C THR A 150 -14.23 25.49 -3.06
#